data_AF-A0A8J9SNK6-F1
#
_entry.id   AF-A0A8J9SNK6-F1
#
_cell.length_a   1.000
_cell.length_b   1.000
_cell.length_c   1.000
_cell.angle_alpha   90.00
_cell.angle_beta   90.00
_cell.angle_gamma   90.00
#
_symmetry.space_group_name_H-M   'P 1'
#
loop_
_entity.id
_entity.type
_entity.pdbx_description
1 polymer ?
#
loop_
_entity_poly.entity_id
_entity_poly.type
_entity_poly.pdbx_seq_one_letter_code
_entity_poly.pdbx_strand_id
1 'polypeptide(L)'
;MTRNETLLRLQKNRHVIDVRPQLVQVIGSICTVALFVGNICIYMRVQNNNSTTIDPRSDFNLHTDQGPLTLSQKLMEIKLDCSEIKSIYDLEKCYPNRLVRELGDSCLLVETWNDVQRCMTGRFTKEPLKHYQIHILGERNSGTKFVMRELQRCFPRFQFGVKVHRDFVRAKHFFQPIVAGDFKTNILIVVFRDPVEWVAAMREKPYHSPNHILKFENQSGAIVPLPWKEFVTRAWTTKRSEFDKKLVLEDRVKETMRGDICRERFAFHEVLPCRYDNTTSSIPDSRIRGFEPIYEMRRDGSGEPFDDILEMRSDKIVNLLLEMSMMMDLGGYMAVRYEDLLREGTKSLLTQVATMVGMDDVPEHCSASGPQANRIGRRKIPIELRQWVQTHSVAKTERLLGYLD
;
A
#
# COMPACT_ATOMS: atom_id res chain seq x y z
N MET A 1 7.51 -51.39 37.66
CA MET A 1 6.37 -50.62 37.13
C MET A 1 6.83 -49.93 35.87
N THR A 2 6.36 -50.40 34.72
CA THR A 2 6.71 -49.92 33.38
C THR A 2 6.18 -48.49 33.17
N ARG A 3 7.07 -47.57 32.76
CA ARG A 3 6.73 -46.19 32.37
C ARG A 3 6.13 -46.26 30.96
N ASN A 4 4.82 -46.09 30.83
CA ASN A 4 4.20 -45.89 29.51
C ASN A 4 4.61 -44.50 29.00
N GLU A 5 5.53 -44.44 28.04
CA GLU A 5 5.86 -43.23 27.30
C GLU A 5 4.81 -43.01 26.20
N THR A 6 3.94 -42.02 26.36
CA THR A 6 2.95 -41.65 25.34
C THR A 6 3.61 -40.78 24.27
N LEU A 7 3.86 -41.34 23.09
CA LEU A 7 4.30 -40.60 21.91
C LEU A 7 3.11 -39.89 21.25
N LEU A 8 3.25 -38.60 20.93
CA LEU A 8 2.27 -37.85 20.14
C LEU A 8 2.61 -37.97 18.65
N ARG A 9 1.69 -38.57 17.90
CA ARG A 9 1.77 -38.67 16.43
C ARG A 9 1.06 -37.49 15.79
N LEU A 10 1.81 -36.65 15.09
CA LEU A 10 1.25 -35.62 14.22
C LEU A 10 1.29 -36.13 12.77
N GLN A 11 0.13 -36.14 12.10
CA GLN A 11 0.00 -36.58 10.71
C GLN A 11 -0.59 -35.46 9.84
N LYS A 12 0.18 -35.00 8.85
CA LYS A 12 -0.29 -34.11 7.78
C LYS A 12 0.27 -34.61 6.45
N ASN A 13 -0.60 -34.78 5.46
CA ASN A 13 -0.24 -35.19 4.08
C ASN A 13 0.75 -36.37 4.03
N ARG A 14 0.40 -37.50 4.66
CA ARG A 14 1.15 -38.78 4.68
C ARG A 14 2.53 -38.77 5.36
N HIS A 15 2.99 -37.64 5.90
CA HIS A 15 4.17 -37.62 6.76
C HIS A 15 3.76 -37.75 8.23
N VAL A 16 4.36 -38.72 8.91
CA VAL A 16 4.19 -38.96 10.35
C VAL A 16 5.46 -38.49 11.05
N ILE A 17 5.32 -37.55 11.98
CA ILE A 17 6.43 -37.10 12.82
C ILE A 17 6.10 -37.51 14.25
N ASP A 18 6.95 -38.34 14.83
CA ASP A 18 6.88 -38.73 16.24
C ASP A 18 7.58 -37.66 17.08
N VAL A 19 6.83 -36.99 17.95
CA VAL A 19 7.35 -35.88 18.77
C VAL A 19 7.30 -36.26 20.25
N ARG A 20 8.36 -35.96 21.00
CA ARG A 20 8.41 -36.14 22.46
C ARG A 20 7.91 -34.87 23.15
N PRO A 21 6.73 -34.87 23.80
CA PRO A 21 6.28 -33.74 24.58
C PRO A 21 7.14 -33.59 25.85
N GLN A 22 7.54 -32.37 26.17
CA GLN A 22 8.06 -32.04 27.50
C GLN A 22 7.04 -31.17 28.24
N LEU A 23 6.69 -31.58 29.45
CA LEU A 23 5.82 -30.81 30.34
C LEU A 23 6.63 -29.64 30.89
N VAL A 24 6.22 -28.41 30.56
CA VAL A 24 6.99 -27.21 30.94
C VAL A 24 6.47 -26.61 32.23
N GLN A 25 5.14 -26.53 32.40
CA GLN A 25 4.55 -25.91 33.58
C GLN A 25 3.11 -26.36 33.80
N VAL A 26 2.73 -26.52 35.08
CA VAL A 26 1.35 -26.76 35.52
C VAL A 26 0.99 -25.68 36.52
N ILE A 27 -0.07 -24.91 36.25
CA ILE A 27 -0.63 -23.93 37.19
C ILE A 27 -2.15 -24.15 37.23
N GLY A 28 -2.65 -24.69 38.34
CA GLY A 28 -4.07 -25.03 38.47
C GLY A 28 -4.53 -26.08 37.43
N SER A 29 -5.67 -25.85 36.78
CA SER A 29 -6.26 -26.74 35.76
C SER A 29 -5.66 -26.60 34.36
N ILE A 30 -4.54 -25.88 34.24
CA ILE A 30 -3.90 -25.52 32.97
C ILE A 30 -2.53 -26.21 32.89
N CYS A 31 -2.39 -27.06 31.88
CA CYS A 31 -1.10 -27.68 31.51
C CYS A 31 -0.55 -26.98 30.27
N THR A 32 0.70 -26.53 30.33
CA THR A 32 1.43 -26.05 29.16
C THR A 32 2.44 -27.13 28.73
N VAL A 33 2.28 -27.62 27.51
CA VAL A 33 3.15 -28.65 26.92
C VAL A 33 3.97 -28.01 25.80
N ALA A 34 5.30 -28.20 25.82
CA ALA A 34 6.15 -27.83 24.71
C ALA A 34 6.45 -29.04 23.83
N LEU A 35 6.32 -28.84 22.51
CA LEU A 35 6.73 -29.78 21.48
C LEU A 35 7.90 -29.18 20.71
N PHE A 36 8.98 -29.95 20.60
CA PHE A 36 10.17 -29.56 19.86
C PHE A 36 10.23 -30.31 18.52
N VAL A 37 10.24 -29.57 17.42
CA VAL A 37 10.41 -30.12 16.06
C VAL A 37 11.57 -29.37 15.39
N GLY A 38 12.76 -29.97 15.38
CA GLY A 38 13.98 -29.28 14.98
C GLY A 38 14.29 -28.09 15.90
N ASN A 39 14.56 -26.92 15.33
CA ASN A 39 14.79 -25.67 16.09
C ASN A 39 13.49 -24.92 16.44
N ILE A 40 12.32 -25.52 16.22
CA ILE A 40 11.01 -24.91 16.46
C ILE A 40 10.45 -25.45 17.77
N CYS A 41 10.11 -24.54 18.69
CA CYS A 41 9.39 -24.87 19.93
C CYS A 41 7.93 -24.43 19.80
N ILE A 42 7.01 -25.37 19.99
CA ILE A 42 5.56 -25.16 19.91
C ILE A 42 4.98 -25.31 21.31
N TYR A 43 4.33 -24.26 21.83
CA TYR A 43 3.63 -24.31 23.10
C TYR A 43 2.14 -24.58 22.88
N MET A 44 1.63 -25.62 23.53
CA MET A 44 0.21 -25.95 23.54
C MET A 44 -0.34 -25.74 24.95
N ARG A 45 -1.46 -25.03 25.04
CA ARG A 45 -2.19 -24.83 26.28
C ARG A 45 -3.32 -25.85 26.34
N VAL A 46 -3.25 -26.77 27.29
CA VAL A 46 -4.28 -27.80 27.51
C VAL A 46 -5.06 -27.41 28.76
N GLN A 47 -6.35 -27.10 28.59
CA GLN A 47 -7.28 -26.91 29.70
C GLN A 47 -8.03 -28.21 29.94
N ASN A 48 -7.99 -28.69 31.18
CA ASN A 48 -8.67 -29.91 31.58
C ASN A 48 -10.16 -29.62 31.81
N ASN A 49 -10.95 -29.68 30.74
CA ASN A 49 -12.40 -29.85 30.86
C ASN A 49 -12.68 -31.33 30.68
N ASN A 50 -13.60 -31.92 31.46
CA ASN A 50 -13.95 -33.34 31.46
C ASN A 50 -14.60 -33.86 30.14
N SER A 51 -14.25 -33.29 28.99
CA SER A 51 -14.58 -33.76 27.65
C SER A 51 -13.32 -33.82 26.79
N THR A 52 -13.07 -34.97 26.17
CA THR A 52 -11.93 -35.26 25.27
C THR A 52 -12.06 -34.55 23.92
N THR A 53 -12.15 -33.22 23.93
CA THR A 53 -12.19 -32.38 22.73
C THR A 53 -11.15 -31.28 22.85
N ILE A 54 -10.12 -31.36 22.00
CA ILE A 54 -9.09 -30.34 21.84
C ILE A 54 -9.68 -29.25 20.94
N ASP A 55 -9.93 -28.06 21.50
CA ASP A 55 -10.28 -26.85 20.74
C ASP A 55 -8.98 -26.22 20.19
N PRO A 56 -8.79 -26.06 18.87
CA PRO A 56 -7.57 -25.51 18.28
C PRO A 56 -7.44 -23.98 18.43
N ARG A 57 -8.24 -23.32 19.28
CA ARG A 57 -8.16 -21.87 19.56
C ARG A 57 -7.01 -21.45 20.50
N SER A 58 -5.92 -22.20 20.61
CA SER A 58 -4.75 -21.74 21.34
C SER A 58 -3.83 -20.92 20.43
N ASP A 59 -3.57 -19.67 20.82
CA ASP A 59 -2.66 -18.73 20.16
C ASP A 59 -1.32 -19.40 19.75
N PHE A 60 -1.07 -19.44 18.44
CA PHE A 60 0.19 -19.91 17.87
C PHE A 60 1.30 -18.88 18.12
N ASN A 61 2.03 -19.03 19.22
CA ASN A 61 3.26 -18.27 19.46
C ASN A 61 4.47 -19.10 19.02
N LEU A 62 4.91 -18.93 17.77
CA LEU A 62 6.25 -19.34 17.35
C LEU A 62 7.26 -18.34 17.92
N HIS A 63 8.11 -18.80 18.82
CA HIS A 63 9.30 -18.07 19.25
C HIS A 63 10.51 -18.56 18.43
N THR A 64 11.10 -17.65 17.66
CA THR A 64 12.47 -17.77 17.14
C THR A 64 13.35 -16.77 17.90
N ASP A 65 14.64 -17.05 18.04
CA ASP A 65 15.64 -16.26 18.78
C ASP A 65 15.87 -14.80 18.28
N GLN A 66 15.01 -14.30 17.38
CA GLN A 66 15.07 -12.96 16.77
C GLN A 66 13.84 -12.11 17.07
N GLY A 67 13.24 -12.24 18.26
CA GLY A 67 12.05 -11.46 18.65
C GLY A 67 10.81 -11.77 17.81
N PRO A 68 9.61 -11.29 18.22
CA PRO A 68 8.39 -11.55 17.45
C PRO A 68 8.45 -10.82 16.11
N LEU A 69 8.39 -11.57 15.00
CA LEU A 69 8.13 -11.02 13.66
C LEU A 69 6.87 -10.15 13.71
N THR A 70 6.91 -8.96 13.11
CA THR A 70 5.71 -8.14 12.93
C THR A 70 4.73 -8.90 12.02
N LEU A 71 3.42 -8.69 12.18
CA LEU A 71 2.43 -9.36 11.33
C LEU A 71 2.61 -8.99 9.84
N SER A 72 3.22 -7.85 9.51
CA SER A 72 3.67 -7.50 8.15
C SER A 72 4.75 -8.46 7.62
N GLN A 73 5.69 -8.89 8.47
CA GLN A 73 6.70 -9.90 8.12
C GLN A 73 6.07 -11.28 7.94
N LYS A 74 5.10 -11.65 8.80
CA LYS A 74 4.33 -12.89 8.64
C LYS A 74 3.44 -12.87 7.38
N LEU A 75 2.89 -11.72 6.99
CA LEU A 75 2.11 -11.55 5.76
C LEU A 75 2.99 -11.73 4.51
N MET A 76 4.22 -11.23 4.53
CA MET A 76 5.19 -11.47 3.45
C MET A 76 5.60 -12.95 3.35
N GLU A 77 5.75 -13.65 4.48
CA GLU A 77 6.04 -15.10 4.50
C GLU A 77 4.87 -15.97 4.02
N ILE A 78 3.64 -15.46 4.09
CA ILE A 78 2.41 -16.18 3.68
C ILE A 78 2.02 -15.86 2.22
N LYS A 79 2.72 -14.96 1.51
CA LYS A 79 2.44 -14.70 0.09
C LYS A 79 2.64 -16.01 -0.69
N LEU A 80 1.54 -16.66 -1.04
CA LEU A 80 1.55 -17.84 -1.88
C LEU A 80 2.03 -17.40 -3.26
N ASP A 81 2.91 -18.19 -3.87
CA ASP A 81 3.57 -17.97 -5.17
C ASP A 81 2.68 -17.19 -6.17
N CYS A 82 2.89 -15.88 -6.20
CA CYS A 82 2.08 -14.93 -6.97
C CYS A 82 3.02 -13.88 -7.55
N SER A 83 3.32 -14.04 -8.82
CA SER A 83 4.14 -13.10 -9.59
C SER A 83 3.41 -11.78 -9.81
N GLU A 84 2.09 -11.77 -10.04
CA GLU A 84 1.34 -10.53 -10.33
C GLU A 84 -0.10 -10.54 -9.78
N ILE A 85 -0.44 -9.52 -9.00
CA ILE A 85 -1.82 -9.24 -8.56
C ILE A 85 -2.36 -8.13 -9.45
N LYS A 86 -3.44 -8.37 -10.19
CA LYS A 86 -4.07 -7.34 -11.04
C LYS A 86 -5.60 -7.25 -10.85
N SER A 87 -6.19 -8.08 -9.99
CA SER A 87 -7.62 -8.05 -9.64
C SER A 87 -7.86 -8.51 -8.19
N ILE A 88 -9.09 -8.37 -7.71
CA ILE A 88 -9.51 -8.90 -6.39
C ILE A 88 -9.37 -10.42 -6.34
N TYR A 89 -9.73 -11.11 -7.41
CA TYR A 89 -9.56 -12.56 -7.50
C TYR A 89 -8.10 -13.00 -7.38
N ASP A 90 -7.17 -12.21 -7.92
CA ASP A 90 -5.74 -12.46 -7.74
C ASP A 90 -5.36 -12.28 -6.25
N LEU A 91 -5.89 -11.26 -5.56
CA LEU A 91 -5.65 -11.08 -4.11
C LEU A 91 -6.09 -12.28 -3.27
N GLU A 92 -7.29 -12.80 -3.51
CA GLU A 92 -7.85 -13.95 -2.78
C GLU A 92 -7.04 -15.23 -3.01
N LYS A 93 -6.37 -15.36 -4.16
CA LYS A 93 -5.43 -16.45 -4.41
C LYS A 93 -4.10 -16.26 -3.69
N CYS A 94 -3.62 -15.03 -3.65
CA CYS A 94 -2.29 -14.71 -3.13
C CYS A 94 -2.25 -14.61 -1.61
N TYR A 95 -3.38 -14.33 -0.97
CA TYR A 95 -3.49 -14.15 0.46
C TYR A 95 -4.61 -15.01 1.05
N PRO A 96 -4.43 -15.56 2.26
CA PRO A 96 -5.49 -16.27 2.97
C PRO A 96 -6.75 -15.41 3.09
N ASN A 97 -7.91 -16.00 2.81
CA ASN A 97 -9.22 -15.31 2.84
C ASN A 97 -9.46 -14.52 4.14
N ARG A 98 -8.97 -14.99 5.29
CA ARG A 98 -9.10 -14.27 6.58
C ARG A 98 -8.42 -12.89 6.62
N LEU A 99 -7.55 -12.59 5.66
CA LEU A 99 -6.81 -11.33 5.54
C LEU A 99 -7.37 -10.44 4.44
N VAL A 100 -8.25 -10.96 3.59
CA VAL A 100 -8.91 -10.23 2.53
C VAL A 100 -10.33 -9.96 3.01
N ARG A 101 -10.71 -8.69 3.04
CA ARG A 101 -12.05 -8.25 3.41
C ARG A 101 -13.08 -8.90 2.48
N GLU A 102 -14.10 -9.52 3.06
CA GLU A 102 -15.23 -10.04 2.29
C GLU A 102 -16.07 -8.88 1.74
N LEU A 103 -16.32 -8.91 0.43
CA LEU A 103 -17.33 -8.04 -0.20
C LEU A 103 -18.67 -8.78 -0.22
N GLY A 104 -19.77 -8.03 -0.22
CA GLY A 104 -21.11 -8.63 -0.33
C GLY A 104 -21.33 -9.32 -1.68
N ASP A 105 -22.33 -10.20 -1.76
CA ASP A 105 -22.62 -11.04 -2.95
C ASP A 105 -22.77 -10.24 -4.26
N SER A 106 -23.19 -8.97 -4.19
CA SER A 106 -23.29 -8.09 -5.36
C SER A 106 -21.94 -7.62 -5.91
N CYS A 107 -20.83 -7.97 -5.27
CA CYS A 107 -19.48 -7.46 -5.49
C CYS A 107 -18.44 -8.57 -5.73
N LEU A 108 -18.89 -9.74 -6.19
CA LEU A 108 -18.02 -10.88 -6.54
C LEU A 108 -17.09 -10.59 -7.73
N LEU A 109 -17.46 -9.65 -8.59
CA LEU A 109 -16.66 -9.20 -9.72
C LEU A 109 -16.51 -7.69 -9.68
N VAL A 110 -15.27 -7.21 -9.55
CA VAL A 110 -14.92 -5.78 -9.59
C VAL A 110 -13.92 -5.57 -10.71
N GLU A 111 -14.42 -5.12 -11.86
CA GLU A 111 -13.62 -4.93 -13.07
C GLU A 111 -13.71 -3.50 -13.64
N THR A 112 -14.76 -2.76 -13.28
CA THR A 112 -15.01 -1.42 -13.79
C THR A 112 -14.93 -0.36 -12.70
N TRP A 113 -14.78 0.90 -13.11
CA TRP A 113 -14.90 2.04 -12.19
C TRP A 113 -16.21 2.06 -11.40
N ASN A 114 -17.32 1.68 -12.04
CA ASN A 114 -18.62 1.66 -11.37
C ASN A 114 -18.67 0.57 -10.29
N ASP A 115 -18.04 -0.59 -10.53
CA ASP A 115 -17.93 -1.63 -9.51
C ASP A 115 -17.07 -1.16 -8.35
N VAL A 116 -15.93 -0.52 -8.63
CA VAL A 116 -15.07 0.07 -7.60
C VAL A 116 -15.85 1.04 -6.72
N GLN A 117 -16.59 1.98 -7.32
CA GLN A 117 -17.39 2.95 -6.56
C GLN A 117 -18.50 2.29 -5.76
N ARG A 118 -19.15 1.25 -6.29
CA ARG A 118 -20.24 0.55 -5.63
C ARG A 118 -19.78 -0.37 -4.49
N CYS A 119 -18.64 -1.03 -4.67
CA CYS A 119 -18.21 -2.15 -3.83
C CYS A 119 -17.09 -1.80 -2.84
N MET A 120 -16.30 -0.77 -3.14
CA MET A 120 -15.09 -0.47 -2.36
C MET A 120 -15.16 0.88 -1.66
N THR A 121 -15.98 1.81 -2.14
CA THR A 121 -16.13 3.13 -1.55
C THR A 121 -17.16 3.13 -0.41
N GLY A 122 -16.84 3.79 0.70
CA GLY A 122 -17.76 4.04 1.80
C GLY A 122 -17.15 3.83 3.18
N ARG A 123 -18.00 3.89 4.20
CA ARG A 123 -17.66 3.58 5.59
C ARG A 123 -17.66 2.07 5.79
N PHE A 124 -16.66 1.56 6.48
CA PHE A 124 -16.56 0.13 6.81
C PHE A 124 -16.92 -0.17 8.26
N THR A 125 -16.95 0.83 9.13
CA THR A 125 -17.51 0.68 10.49
C THR A 125 -19.03 0.77 10.46
N LYS A 126 -19.70 0.00 11.32
CA LYS A 126 -21.16 0.04 11.48
C LYS A 126 -21.62 1.39 12.03
N GLU A 127 -21.00 1.80 13.14
CA GLU A 127 -21.32 3.06 13.81
C GLU A 127 -20.27 4.14 13.51
N PRO A 128 -20.68 5.42 13.50
CA PRO A 128 -19.75 6.54 13.53
C PRO A 128 -18.84 6.52 14.77
N LEU A 129 -17.58 6.86 14.58
CA LEU A 129 -16.62 7.04 15.66
C LEU A 129 -16.48 8.52 16.03
N LYS A 130 -16.06 8.79 17.27
CA LYS A 130 -15.86 10.17 17.78
C LYS A 130 -14.77 10.94 17.02
N HIS A 131 -13.78 10.24 16.48
CA HIS A 131 -12.61 10.84 15.84
C HIS A 131 -12.22 10.03 14.61
N TYR A 132 -11.84 10.74 13.55
CA TYR A 132 -11.35 10.16 12.31
C TYR A 132 -10.04 10.82 11.87
N GLN A 133 -9.18 10.03 11.21
CA GLN A 133 -8.05 10.50 10.44
C GLN A 133 -8.33 10.23 8.97
N ILE A 134 -8.30 11.28 8.15
CA ILE A 134 -8.46 11.15 6.69
C ILE A 134 -7.09 11.29 6.05
N HIS A 135 -6.66 10.25 5.35
CA HIS A 135 -5.37 10.19 4.66
C HIS A 135 -5.59 10.33 3.16
N ILE A 136 -4.95 11.34 2.57
CA ILE A 136 -5.06 11.58 1.13
C ILE A 136 -3.87 10.97 0.43
N LEU A 137 -4.08 9.82 -0.20
CA LEU A 137 -3.09 9.09 -0.98
C LEU A 137 -3.29 9.36 -2.47
N GLY A 138 -2.30 8.97 -3.26
CA GLY A 138 -2.40 9.02 -4.71
C GLY A 138 -1.05 9.20 -5.34
N GLU A 139 -0.97 8.89 -6.63
CA GLU A 139 0.27 8.99 -7.37
C GLU A 139 0.85 10.41 -7.33
N ARG A 140 2.15 10.52 -7.59
CA ARG A 140 2.77 11.83 -7.85
C ARG A 140 1.95 12.54 -8.94
N ASN A 141 1.75 13.85 -8.82
CA ASN A 141 1.01 14.64 -9.81
C ASN A 141 -0.48 14.29 -10.03
N SER A 142 -1.12 13.53 -9.11
CA SER A 142 -2.54 13.15 -9.25
C SER A 142 -3.56 14.17 -8.74
N GLY A 143 -3.12 15.24 -8.06
CA GLY A 143 -4.03 16.27 -7.53
C GLY A 143 -4.38 16.13 -6.04
N THR A 144 -3.70 15.27 -5.29
CA THR A 144 -3.89 15.12 -3.82
C THR A 144 -3.86 16.44 -3.02
N LYS A 145 -3.10 17.45 -3.46
CA LYS A 145 -3.09 18.78 -2.82
C LYS A 145 -4.41 19.54 -2.95
N PHE A 146 -5.16 19.33 -4.04
CA PHE A 146 -6.48 19.94 -4.22
C PHE A 146 -7.48 19.32 -3.24
N VAL A 147 -7.59 17.99 -3.24
CA VAL A 147 -8.47 17.23 -2.34
C VAL A 147 -8.16 17.52 -0.87
N MET A 148 -6.87 17.51 -0.48
CA MET A 148 -6.48 17.80 0.90
C MET A 148 -6.95 19.18 1.38
N ARG A 149 -6.82 20.22 0.54
CA ARG A 149 -7.25 21.58 0.91
C ARG A 149 -8.77 21.68 1.05
N GLU A 150 -9.51 21.02 0.16
CA GLU A 150 -10.98 20.97 0.23
C GLU A 150 -11.44 20.33 1.54
N LEU A 151 -10.85 19.19 1.89
CA LEU A 151 -11.24 18.45 3.09
C LEU A 151 -10.77 19.13 4.38
N GLN A 152 -9.58 19.72 4.41
CA GLN A 152 -9.12 20.49 5.58
C GLN A 152 -9.99 21.71 5.86
N ARG A 153 -10.50 22.36 4.81
CA ARG A 153 -11.40 23.50 4.93
C ARG A 153 -12.76 23.10 5.48
N CYS A 154 -13.29 21.95 5.05
CA CYS A 154 -14.65 21.53 5.36
C CYS A 154 -14.78 20.66 6.62
N PHE A 155 -13.72 19.93 6.99
CA PHE A 155 -13.71 19.04 8.15
C PHE A 155 -12.55 19.37 9.10
N PRO A 156 -12.45 20.60 9.64
CA PRO A 156 -11.39 20.95 10.57
C PRO A 156 -11.47 20.15 11.87
N ARG A 157 -10.29 19.75 12.37
CA ARG A 157 -10.13 18.92 13.57
C ARG A 157 -10.80 19.51 14.81
N PHE A 158 -10.70 20.83 15.00
CA PHE A 158 -11.20 21.50 16.20
C PHE A 158 -12.73 21.44 16.33
N GLN A 159 -13.44 21.30 15.20
CA GLN A 159 -14.91 21.32 15.17
C GLN A 159 -15.49 19.92 15.05
N PHE A 160 -14.87 19.06 14.24
CA PHE A 160 -15.45 17.76 13.89
C PHE A 160 -14.65 16.55 14.38
N GLY A 161 -13.53 16.76 15.07
CA GLY A 161 -12.65 15.66 15.47
C GLY A 161 -12.02 14.92 14.28
N VAL A 162 -12.04 15.53 13.09
CA VAL A 162 -11.48 14.97 11.85
C VAL A 162 -10.10 15.55 11.58
N LYS A 163 -9.07 14.71 11.50
CA LYS A 163 -7.71 15.13 11.15
C LYS A 163 -7.41 14.74 9.71
N VAL A 164 -7.31 15.72 8.81
CA VAL A 164 -6.96 15.49 7.41
C VAL A 164 -5.46 15.70 7.19
N HIS A 165 -4.75 14.69 6.69
CA HIS A 165 -3.33 14.82 6.35
C HIS A 165 -2.89 13.94 5.17
N ARG A 166 -1.61 14.11 4.78
CA ARG A 166 -1.03 13.66 3.51
C ARG A 166 -0.22 12.37 3.60
N ASP A 167 -0.19 11.70 4.74
CA ASP A 167 0.70 10.55 4.98
C ASP A 167 -0.11 9.47 5.69
N PHE A 168 0.12 8.20 5.38
CA PHE A 168 -0.47 7.07 6.11
C PHE A 168 0.64 6.24 6.76
N VAL A 169 0.99 5.08 6.23
CA VAL A 169 2.16 4.33 6.70
C VAL A 169 3.45 4.91 6.10
N ARG A 170 3.41 5.28 4.82
CA ARG A 170 4.43 6.07 4.12
C ARG A 170 3.84 7.39 3.63
N ALA A 171 4.68 8.30 3.11
CA ALA A 171 4.16 9.50 2.46
C ALA A 171 3.24 9.15 1.28
N LYS A 172 2.21 9.98 1.04
CA LYS A 172 1.09 9.70 0.13
C LYS A 172 1.38 9.16 -1.27
N HIS A 173 2.56 9.47 -1.80
CA HIS A 173 2.91 9.17 -3.19
C HIS A 173 3.57 7.81 -3.37
N PHE A 174 3.94 7.17 -2.26
CA PHE A 174 4.69 5.93 -2.24
C PHE A 174 3.79 4.71 -2.02
N PHE A 175 4.33 3.52 -2.30
CA PHE A 175 3.64 2.25 -2.16
C PHE A 175 3.38 2.09 -0.69
N GLN A 176 2.15 1.84 -0.31
CA GLN A 176 1.84 1.60 1.08
C GLN A 176 2.13 0.12 1.38
N PRO A 177 2.91 -0.18 2.42
CA PRO A 177 3.07 -1.56 2.87
C PRO A 177 1.75 -2.01 3.50
N ILE A 178 1.41 -3.28 3.31
CA ILE A 178 0.30 -3.89 4.03
C ILE A 178 0.80 -4.26 5.41
N VAL A 179 0.20 -3.64 6.42
CA VAL A 179 0.57 -3.81 7.82
C VAL A 179 -0.69 -4.09 8.62
N ALA A 180 -0.61 -5.04 9.54
CA ALA A 180 -1.74 -5.27 10.42
C ALA A 180 -1.78 -4.21 11.52
N GLY A 181 -3.01 -3.79 11.84
CA GLY A 181 -3.30 -2.83 12.89
C GLY A 181 -4.79 -2.53 12.89
N ASP A 182 -5.27 -1.96 14.00
CA ASP A 182 -6.61 -1.40 14.05
C ASP A 182 -6.58 -0.02 13.37
N PHE A 183 -7.10 0.04 12.15
CA PHE A 183 -7.20 1.27 11.40
C PHE A 183 -8.65 1.76 11.27
N LYS A 184 -9.58 1.34 12.15
CA LYS A 184 -11.01 1.69 12.08
C LYS A 184 -11.31 3.19 12.20
N THR A 185 -10.37 3.97 12.73
CA THR A 185 -10.46 5.44 12.76
C THR A 185 -9.88 6.12 11.52
N ASN A 186 -9.32 5.37 10.57
CA ASN A 186 -8.61 5.90 9.41
C ASN A 186 -9.47 5.69 8.15
N ILE A 187 -9.69 6.79 7.41
CA ILE A 187 -10.33 6.79 6.11
C ILE A 187 -9.27 7.10 5.07
N LEU A 188 -9.15 6.27 4.04
CA LEU A 188 -8.24 6.53 2.93
C LEU A 188 -9.01 7.12 1.76
N ILE A 189 -8.53 8.24 1.23
CA ILE A 189 -9.05 8.83 -0.01
C ILE A 189 -7.90 8.83 -1.02
N VAL A 190 -8.05 8.02 -2.07
CA VAL A 190 -7.01 7.81 -3.08
C VAL A 190 -7.37 8.58 -4.34
N VAL A 191 -6.49 9.48 -4.75
CA VAL A 191 -6.70 10.32 -5.93
C VAL A 191 -5.90 9.78 -7.10
N PHE A 192 -6.62 9.37 -8.14
CA PHE A 192 -6.09 8.95 -9.43
C PHE A 192 -6.29 10.02 -10.48
N ARG A 193 -5.59 9.87 -11.59
CA ARG A 193 -5.57 10.83 -12.68
C ARG A 193 -5.52 10.11 -14.01
N ASP A 194 -6.10 10.71 -15.05
CA ASP A 194 -6.06 10.17 -16.41
C ASP A 194 -4.60 9.83 -16.80
N PRO A 195 -4.32 8.62 -17.31
CA PRO A 195 -2.96 8.14 -17.52
C PRO A 195 -2.18 9.03 -18.49
N VAL A 196 -2.83 9.59 -19.52
CA VAL A 196 -2.17 10.48 -20.50
C VAL A 196 -1.75 11.79 -19.84
N GLU A 197 -2.68 12.45 -19.14
CA GLU A 197 -2.42 13.67 -18.37
C GLU A 197 -1.44 13.46 -17.21
N TRP A 198 -1.45 12.27 -16.61
CA TRP A 198 -0.55 11.87 -15.54
C TRP A 198 0.88 11.68 -16.04
N VAL A 199 1.10 10.90 -17.11
CA VAL A 199 2.41 10.71 -17.73
C VAL A 199 2.99 12.05 -18.19
N ALA A 200 2.17 12.90 -18.82
CA ALA A 200 2.61 14.23 -19.23
C ALA A 200 3.05 15.09 -18.03
N ALA A 201 2.29 15.07 -16.92
CA ALA A 201 2.66 15.80 -15.71
C ALA A 201 3.90 15.21 -15.00
N MET A 202 4.05 13.88 -15.00
CA MET A 202 5.24 13.20 -14.51
C MET A 202 6.46 13.57 -15.32
N ARG A 203 6.36 13.65 -16.65
CA ARG A 203 7.44 14.12 -17.52
C ARG A 203 7.84 15.56 -17.24
N GLU A 204 6.88 16.46 -17.05
CA GLU A 204 7.15 17.86 -16.73
C GLU A 204 7.83 18.03 -15.36
N LYS A 205 7.39 17.26 -14.36
CA LYS A 205 7.86 17.35 -12.96
C LYS A 205 7.91 15.96 -12.32
N PRO A 206 8.96 15.18 -12.56
CA PRO A 206 9.12 13.84 -12.02
C PRO A 206 9.66 13.91 -10.59
N TYR A 207 8.80 14.33 -9.65
CA TYR A 207 9.18 14.47 -8.23
C TYR A 207 9.83 13.19 -7.70
N HIS A 208 10.91 13.35 -6.93
CA HIS A 208 11.74 12.26 -6.41
C HIS A 208 12.32 11.31 -7.47
N SER A 209 12.32 11.70 -8.74
CA SER A 209 12.76 10.86 -9.84
C SER A 209 13.70 11.63 -10.79
N PRO A 210 14.85 12.12 -10.27
CA PRO A 210 15.77 13.00 -10.99
C PRO A 210 16.46 12.32 -12.19
N ASN A 211 16.63 11.01 -12.20
CA ASN A 211 17.13 10.25 -13.36
C ASN A 211 16.11 10.21 -14.52
N HIS A 212 14.93 10.82 -14.38
CA HIS A 212 13.95 11.02 -15.47
C HIS A 212 13.85 12.49 -15.89
N ILE A 213 14.91 13.27 -15.61
CA ILE A 213 15.10 14.65 -16.02
C ILE A 213 16.31 14.70 -16.96
N LEU A 214 16.25 15.51 -18.02
CA LEU A 214 17.40 15.69 -18.91
C LEU A 214 18.50 16.49 -18.21
N LYS A 215 18.13 17.65 -17.66
CA LYS A 215 19.01 18.49 -16.83
C LYS A 215 18.20 19.51 -16.03
N PHE A 216 18.84 20.10 -15.04
CA PHE A 216 18.41 21.36 -14.44
C PHE A 216 19.14 22.50 -15.16
N GLU A 217 18.43 23.58 -15.48
CA GLU A 217 19.06 24.79 -16.02
C GLU A 217 19.92 25.48 -14.95
N ASN A 218 21.16 25.81 -15.28
CA ASN A 218 22.18 26.27 -14.34
C ASN A 218 21.78 27.53 -13.54
N GLN A 219 21.05 28.47 -14.15
CA GLN A 219 20.72 29.76 -13.53
C GLN A 219 19.34 29.76 -12.85
N SER A 220 18.34 29.15 -13.49
CA SER A 220 16.94 29.18 -13.02
C SER A 220 16.60 27.98 -12.12
N GLY A 221 17.40 26.91 -12.16
CA GLY A 221 17.03 25.60 -11.62
C GLY A 221 15.74 25.06 -12.25
N ALA A 222 15.38 25.53 -13.45
CA ALA A 222 14.24 25.03 -14.20
C ALA A 222 14.51 23.60 -14.67
N ILE A 223 13.45 22.81 -14.78
CA ILE A 223 13.54 21.41 -15.18
C ILE A 223 13.45 21.35 -16.69
N VAL A 224 14.45 20.76 -17.32
CA VAL A 224 14.38 20.38 -18.73
C VAL A 224 13.92 18.92 -18.80
N PRO A 225 12.70 18.63 -19.27
CA PRO A 225 12.19 17.27 -19.33
C PRO A 225 12.95 16.46 -20.39
N LEU A 226 13.04 15.14 -20.20
CA LEU A 226 13.47 14.24 -21.26
C LEU A 226 12.56 14.35 -22.49
N PRO A 227 13.04 14.03 -23.70
CA PRO A 227 12.19 13.71 -24.85
C PRO A 227 11.13 12.69 -24.43
N TRP A 228 9.88 12.84 -24.90
CA TRP A 228 8.77 12.04 -24.37
C TRP A 228 9.00 10.53 -24.55
N LYS A 229 9.55 10.11 -25.70
CA LYS A 229 9.81 8.70 -26.00
C LYS A 229 10.82 8.10 -25.04
N GLU A 230 11.92 8.81 -24.83
CA GLU A 230 12.94 8.42 -23.86
C GLU A 230 12.40 8.40 -22.42
N PHE A 231 11.52 9.34 -22.05
CA PHE A 231 10.91 9.36 -20.72
C PHE A 231 10.06 8.11 -20.46
N VAL A 232 9.23 7.73 -21.44
CA VAL A 232 8.27 6.64 -21.24
C VAL A 232 8.87 5.25 -21.46
N THR A 233 9.99 5.10 -22.17
CA THR A 233 10.66 3.80 -22.37
C THR A 233 11.85 3.58 -21.44
N ARG A 234 12.13 4.51 -20.53
CA ARG A 234 13.24 4.39 -19.57
C ARG A 234 12.77 3.62 -18.35
N ALA A 235 13.56 2.61 -17.97
CA ALA A 235 13.35 1.87 -16.72
C ALA A 235 13.27 2.82 -15.52
N TRP A 236 12.31 2.58 -14.63
CA TRP A 236 12.02 3.45 -13.50
C TRP A 236 13.01 3.26 -12.36
N THR A 237 14.23 3.76 -12.55
CA THR A 237 15.34 3.54 -11.61
C THR A 237 16.38 4.67 -11.60
N THR A 238 17.37 4.51 -10.72
CA THR A 238 18.59 5.33 -10.64
C THR A 238 19.80 4.44 -10.32
N LYS A 239 20.99 5.02 -10.17
CA LYS A 239 22.17 4.27 -9.71
C LYS A 239 22.07 3.99 -8.21
N ARG A 240 22.54 2.81 -7.80
CA ARG A 240 22.70 2.47 -6.38
C ARG A 240 23.76 3.36 -5.73
N SER A 241 23.42 3.96 -4.60
CA SER A 241 24.32 4.85 -3.84
C SER A 241 25.52 4.08 -3.27
N GLU A 242 26.63 4.77 -2.99
CA GLU A 242 27.78 4.16 -2.29
C GLU A 242 27.40 3.69 -0.89
N PHE A 243 26.48 4.39 -0.23
CA PHE A 243 25.91 3.95 1.04
C PHE A 243 25.17 2.62 0.88
N ASP A 244 24.33 2.46 -0.13
CA ASP A 244 23.62 1.20 -0.35
C ASP A 244 24.58 0.07 -0.71
N LYS A 245 25.63 0.33 -1.51
CA LYS A 245 26.68 -0.65 -1.82
C LYS A 245 27.38 -1.13 -0.56
N LYS A 246 27.66 -0.24 0.39
CA LYS A 246 28.26 -0.61 1.68
C LYS A 246 27.38 -1.57 2.49
N LEU A 247 26.05 -1.41 2.46
CA LEU A 247 25.14 -2.36 3.12
C LEU A 247 25.23 -3.77 2.51
N VAL A 248 25.40 -3.86 1.19
CA VAL A 248 25.58 -5.15 0.50
C VAL A 248 26.94 -5.77 0.85
N LEU A 249 28.01 -4.97 0.79
CA LEU A 249 29.38 -5.44 1.08
C LEU A 249 29.54 -5.93 2.53
N GLU A 250 28.78 -5.35 3.47
CA GLU A 250 28.81 -5.72 4.90
C GLU A 250 27.80 -6.84 5.26
N ASP A 251 27.05 -7.41 4.31
CA ASP A 251 25.93 -8.35 4.54
C ASP A 251 24.83 -7.82 5.50
N ARG A 252 24.56 -6.51 5.43
CA ARG A 252 23.61 -5.82 6.32
C ARG A 252 22.26 -5.54 5.68
N VAL A 253 22.01 -6.08 4.49
CA VAL A 253 20.73 -5.94 3.78
C VAL A 253 19.57 -6.49 4.63
N LYS A 254 19.79 -7.58 5.38
CA LYS A 254 18.78 -8.20 6.25
C LYS A 254 18.28 -7.24 7.34
N GLU A 255 19.12 -6.32 7.81
CA GLU A 255 18.73 -5.30 8.81
C GLU A 255 17.69 -4.32 8.26
N THR A 256 17.64 -4.13 6.95
CA THR A 256 16.74 -3.18 6.31
C THR A 256 15.32 -3.72 6.14
N MET A 257 15.11 -5.03 6.29
CA MET A 257 13.82 -5.69 6.02
C MET A 257 12.69 -5.20 6.93
N ARG A 258 13.03 -4.56 8.06
CA ARG A 258 12.06 -3.95 8.98
C ARG A 258 11.64 -2.54 8.57
N GLY A 259 12.29 -1.94 7.58
CA GLY A 259 12.06 -0.56 7.16
C GLY A 259 12.70 0.49 8.08
N ASP A 260 13.52 0.10 9.06
CA ASP A 260 14.10 1.06 10.01
C ASP A 260 15.31 1.81 9.41
N ILE A 261 15.95 1.25 8.39
CA ILE A 261 17.18 1.78 7.79
C ILE A 261 16.90 2.57 6.52
N CYS A 262 16.05 2.04 5.63
CA CYS A 262 15.76 2.75 4.38
C CYS A 262 14.75 3.86 4.61
N ARG A 263 14.81 4.86 3.73
CA ARG A 263 13.89 5.98 3.71
C ARG A 263 12.45 5.51 3.58
N GLU A 264 11.53 6.31 4.12
CA GLU A 264 10.09 6.06 4.02
C GLU A 264 9.68 4.64 4.46
N ARG A 265 10.47 3.96 5.30
CA ARG A 265 10.20 2.61 5.77
C ARG A 265 10.12 1.55 4.67
N PHE A 266 10.87 1.72 3.60
CA PHE A 266 11.06 0.69 2.59
C PHE A 266 12.01 -0.42 3.07
N ALA A 267 11.84 -1.63 2.57
CA ALA A 267 12.92 -2.62 2.59
C ALA A 267 13.92 -2.33 1.46
N PHE A 268 15.15 -2.85 1.57
CA PHE A 268 16.22 -2.54 0.61
C PHE A 268 15.92 -2.92 -0.84
N HIS A 269 15.12 -3.96 -1.07
CA HIS A 269 14.70 -4.36 -2.41
C HIS A 269 13.50 -3.54 -2.93
N GLU A 270 12.78 -2.81 -2.08
CA GLU A 270 11.58 -2.06 -2.51
C GLU A 270 11.92 -0.66 -3.06
N VAL A 271 13.13 -0.15 -2.82
CA VAL A 271 13.48 1.24 -3.15
C VAL A 271 14.94 1.44 -3.53
N LEU A 272 15.19 2.44 -4.38
CA LEU A 272 16.51 2.89 -4.74
C LEU A 272 16.61 4.43 -4.82
N PRO A 273 17.59 5.06 -4.15
CA PRO A 273 18.42 4.50 -3.10
C PRO A 273 17.62 4.17 -1.83
N CYS A 274 18.09 3.18 -1.07
CA CYS A 274 17.58 2.84 0.26
C CYS A 274 17.86 3.97 1.25
N ARG A 275 19.09 4.51 1.27
CA ARG A 275 19.47 5.61 2.17
C ARG A 275 19.52 6.96 1.44
N TYR A 276 19.50 8.03 2.22
CA TYR A 276 19.72 9.39 1.71
C TYR A 276 21.04 9.43 0.95
N ASP A 277 20.99 9.98 -0.26
CA ASP A 277 22.17 10.16 -1.09
C ASP A 277 22.10 11.51 -1.80
N ASN A 278 22.87 12.47 -1.29
CA ASN A 278 23.10 13.76 -1.94
C ASN A 278 24.34 13.75 -2.84
N THR A 279 25.06 12.63 -2.93
CA THR A 279 26.36 12.56 -3.60
C THR A 279 26.25 12.15 -5.07
N THR A 280 25.19 11.44 -5.46
CA THR A 280 25.08 10.86 -6.82
C THR A 280 24.22 11.64 -7.79
N SER A 281 23.47 12.63 -7.32
CA SER A 281 22.50 13.35 -8.14
C SER A 281 22.87 14.82 -8.25
N SER A 282 23.10 15.31 -9.48
CA SER A 282 23.36 16.72 -9.81
C SER A 282 22.10 17.58 -9.67
N ILE A 283 21.49 17.54 -8.48
CA ILE A 283 20.28 18.28 -8.13
C ILE A 283 20.72 19.58 -7.46
N PRO A 284 20.26 20.74 -7.96
CA PRO A 284 20.52 22.01 -7.28
C PRO A 284 19.95 22.01 -5.85
N ASP A 285 20.65 22.63 -4.90
CA ASP A 285 20.22 22.71 -3.49
C ASP A 285 18.78 23.21 -3.31
N SER A 286 18.39 24.19 -4.13
CA SER A 286 17.03 24.76 -4.16
C SER A 286 15.94 23.75 -4.55
N ARG A 287 16.30 22.59 -5.11
CA ARG A 287 15.40 21.54 -5.61
C ARG A 287 15.47 20.24 -4.82
N ILE A 288 16.44 20.05 -3.92
CA ILE A 288 16.64 18.80 -3.16
C ILE A 288 15.33 18.27 -2.55
N ARG A 289 14.58 19.11 -1.83
CA ARG A 289 13.33 18.70 -1.15
C ARG A 289 12.28 18.05 -2.07
N GLY A 290 12.25 18.38 -3.35
CA GLY A 290 11.31 17.80 -4.31
C GLY A 290 11.89 16.74 -5.23
N PHE A 291 13.22 16.64 -5.33
CA PHE A 291 13.89 15.85 -6.36
C PHE A 291 14.91 14.86 -5.82
N GLU A 292 15.13 14.82 -4.51
CA GLU A 292 15.90 13.75 -3.89
C GLU A 292 15.38 12.37 -4.35
N PRO A 293 16.26 11.49 -4.85
CA PRO A 293 15.85 10.27 -5.53
C PRO A 293 15.14 9.28 -4.59
N ILE A 294 13.98 8.80 -5.01
CA ILE A 294 13.22 7.68 -4.42
C ILE A 294 12.53 6.95 -5.57
N TYR A 295 13.19 5.91 -6.07
CA TYR A 295 12.66 5.02 -7.09
C TYR A 295 12.11 3.78 -6.42
N GLU A 296 10.85 3.48 -6.68
CA GLU A 296 10.18 2.31 -6.11
C GLU A 296 10.35 1.15 -7.08
N MET A 297 10.76 0.00 -6.56
CA MET A 297 11.06 -1.20 -7.35
C MET A 297 9.81 -2.08 -7.52
N ARG A 298 9.91 -3.11 -8.37
CA ARG A 298 8.86 -4.11 -8.57
C ARG A 298 8.44 -4.74 -7.23
N ARG A 299 7.15 -5.07 -7.12
CA ARG A 299 6.52 -5.58 -5.89
C ARG A 299 6.45 -7.10 -5.82
N ASP A 300 7.23 -7.77 -6.67
CA ASP A 300 7.42 -9.22 -6.70
C ASP A 300 8.54 -9.69 -5.75
N GLY A 301 9.26 -8.76 -5.12
CA GLY A 301 10.37 -9.04 -4.21
C GLY A 301 11.73 -9.22 -4.90
N SER A 302 11.78 -9.11 -6.23
CA SER A 302 13.02 -9.24 -7.02
C SER A 302 14.03 -8.12 -6.72
N GLY A 303 13.53 -6.93 -6.38
CA GLY A 303 14.33 -5.72 -6.29
C GLY A 303 14.72 -5.14 -7.64
N GLU A 304 14.13 -5.64 -8.73
CA GLU A 304 14.32 -5.11 -10.08
C GLU A 304 13.44 -3.88 -10.31
N PRO A 305 13.88 -2.95 -11.17
CA PRO A 305 13.07 -1.80 -11.52
C PRO A 305 11.92 -2.18 -12.46
N PHE A 306 10.91 -1.31 -12.53
CA PHE A 306 9.91 -1.39 -13.60
C PHE A 306 10.55 -1.02 -14.95
N ASP A 307 10.12 -1.68 -16.02
CA ASP A 307 10.68 -1.45 -17.35
C ASP A 307 10.26 -0.08 -17.89
N ASP A 308 9.07 0.38 -17.47
CA ASP A 308 8.57 1.71 -17.73
C ASP A 308 7.64 2.24 -16.63
N ILE A 309 7.22 3.49 -16.78
CA ILE A 309 6.37 4.20 -15.84
C ILE A 309 4.93 3.68 -15.80
N LEU A 310 4.43 3.06 -16.87
CA LEU A 310 3.06 2.52 -16.94
C LEU A 310 2.96 1.19 -16.20
N GLU A 311 4.00 0.36 -16.22
CA GLU A 311 4.08 -0.81 -15.34
C GLU A 311 4.07 -0.41 -13.87
N MET A 312 4.91 0.55 -13.48
CA MET A 312 4.94 1.10 -12.12
C MET A 312 3.56 1.63 -11.69
N ARG A 313 2.88 2.34 -12.60
CA ARG A 313 1.53 2.84 -12.38
C ARG A 313 0.50 1.71 -12.21
N SER A 314 0.56 0.66 -13.03
CA SER A 314 -0.33 -0.50 -12.89
C SER A 314 -0.23 -1.08 -11.47
N ASP A 315 1.00 -1.27 -10.98
CA ASP A 315 1.23 -1.74 -9.61
C ASP A 315 0.78 -0.71 -8.56
N LYS A 316 0.88 0.59 -8.83
CA LYS A 316 0.32 1.64 -7.95
C LYS A 316 -1.17 1.54 -7.80
N ILE A 317 -1.88 1.29 -8.90
CA ILE A 317 -3.31 1.10 -8.87
C ILE A 317 -3.62 -0.11 -8.02
N VAL A 318 -2.97 -1.25 -8.24
CA VAL A 318 -3.20 -2.46 -7.42
C VAL A 318 -2.95 -2.21 -5.94
N ASN A 319 -1.83 -1.58 -5.59
CA ASN A 319 -1.49 -1.30 -4.21
C ASN A 319 -2.51 -0.35 -3.57
N LEU A 320 -2.70 0.84 -4.14
CA LEU A 320 -3.52 1.87 -3.53
C LEU A 320 -5.02 1.58 -3.61
N LEU A 321 -5.47 0.91 -4.68
CA LEU A 321 -6.87 0.61 -4.92
C LEU A 321 -7.30 -0.69 -4.28
N LEU A 322 -6.60 -1.79 -4.55
CA LEU A 322 -7.04 -3.12 -4.17
C LEU A 322 -6.50 -3.52 -2.80
N GLU A 323 -5.17 -3.58 -2.65
CA GLU A 323 -4.58 -4.09 -1.42
C GLU A 323 -4.94 -3.22 -0.21
N MET A 324 -4.83 -1.89 -0.34
CA MET A 324 -5.12 -0.99 0.78
C MET A 324 -6.57 -1.05 1.25
N SER A 325 -7.55 -1.15 0.35
CA SER A 325 -8.96 -1.22 0.76
C SER A 325 -9.38 -2.61 1.22
N MET A 326 -8.71 -3.66 0.73
CA MET A 326 -9.12 -5.05 0.95
C MET A 326 -8.35 -5.72 2.08
N MET A 327 -7.14 -5.29 2.39
CA MET A 327 -6.27 -6.00 3.35
C MET A 327 -6.01 -5.22 4.65
N MET A 328 -6.44 -3.96 4.72
CA MET A 328 -6.29 -3.12 5.90
C MET A 328 -7.64 -2.98 6.61
N ASP A 329 -7.65 -3.07 7.94
CA ASP A 329 -8.85 -2.89 8.78
C ASP A 329 -9.22 -1.40 8.91
N LEU A 330 -9.59 -0.77 7.80
CA LEU A 330 -9.87 0.67 7.69
C LEU A 330 -11.26 1.04 8.20
N GLY A 331 -11.42 2.31 8.59
CA GLY A 331 -12.73 2.90 8.90
C GLY A 331 -13.57 3.23 7.66
N GLY A 332 -12.91 3.45 6.54
CA GLY A 332 -13.54 3.71 5.25
C GLY A 332 -12.50 3.92 4.15
N TYR A 333 -12.98 3.92 2.91
CA TYR A 333 -12.15 4.06 1.73
C TYR A 333 -12.91 4.79 0.63
N MET A 334 -12.21 5.54 -0.21
CA MET A 334 -12.76 6.14 -1.41
C MET A 334 -11.67 6.31 -2.47
N ALA A 335 -11.94 5.82 -3.68
CA ALA A 335 -11.16 6.18 -4.86
C ALA A 335 -11.81 7.36 -5.58
N VAL A 336 -11.00 8.30 -6.08
CA VAL A 336 -11.48 9.50 -6.76
C VAL A 336 -10.66 9.76 -8.00
N ARG A 337 -11.32 10.08 -9.12
CA ARG A 337 -10.65 10.58 -10.33
C ARG A 337 -10.57 12.10 -10.29
N TYR A 338 -9.37 12.61 -10.49
CA TYR A 338 -9.12 14.04 -10.46
C TYR A 338 -9.94 14.80 -11.51
N GLU A 339 -10.16 14.20 -12.68
CA GLU A 339 -10.94 14.78 -13.77
C GLU A 339 -12.42 14.94 -13.42
N ASP A 340 -13.00 14.00 -12.65
CA ASP A 340 -14.40 14.09 -12.21
C ASP A 340 -14.57 15.26 -11.24
N LEU A 341 -13.62 15.47 -10.32
CA LEU A 341 -13.61 16.66 -9.46
C LEU A 341 -13.51 17.97 -10.23
N LEU A 342 -12.81 17.97 -11.37
CA LEU A 342 -12.74 19.15 -12.24
C LEU A 342 -14.00 19.33 -13.09
N ARG A 343 -14.66 18.24 -13.49
CA ARG A 343 -15.86 18.30 -14.34
C ARG A 343 -17.12 18.64 -13.56
N GLU A 344 -17.26 18.06 -12.38
CA GLU A 344 -18.50 18.09 -11.59
C GLU A 344 -18.37 18.96 -10.33
N GLY A 345 -17.15 19.33 -9.95
CA GLY A 345 -16.86 19.99 -8.69
C GLY A 345 -16.70 19.00 -7.53
N THR A 346 -16.60 19.51 -6.31
CA THR A 346 -16.25 18.70 -5.12
C THR A 346 -17.44 18.34 -4.24
N LYS A 347 -18.67 18.66 -4.65
CA LYS A 347 -19.87 18.42 -3.83
C LYS A 347 -20.04 16.94 -3.50
N SER A 348 -19.99 16.05 -4.50
CA SER A 348 -20.12 14.61 -4.30
C SER A 348 -19.05 14.04 -3.36
N LEU A 349 -17.78 14.48 -3.53
CA LEU A 349 -16.69 14.12 -2.64
C LEU A 349 -16.98 14.52 -1.19
N LEU A 350 -17.39 15.75 -0.96
CA LEU A 350 -17.66 16.28 0.38
C LEU A 350 -18.83 15.56 1.05
N THR A 351 -19.91 15.30 0.32
CA THR A 351 -21.06 14.54 0.81
C THR A 351 -20.65 13.12 1.22
N GLN A 352 -19.91 12.42 0.36
CA GLN A 352 -19.44 11.06 0.69
C GLN A 352 -18.51 11.04 1.90
N VAL A 353 -17.63 12.04 2.05
CA VAL A 353 -16.78 12.16 3.25
C VAL A 353 -17.62 12.46 4.50
N ALA A 354 -18.59 13.37 4.43
CA ALA A 354 -19.50 13.65 5.54
C ALA A 354 -20.22 12.37 5.99
N THR A 355 -20.78 11.63 5.04
CA THR A 355 -21.39 10.32 5.31
C THR A 355 -20.38 9.35 5.91
N MET A 356 -19.14 9.26 5.41
CA MET A 356 -18.14 8.34 5.98
C MET A 356 -17.78 8.67 7.43
N VAL A 357 -17.73 9.96 7.80
CA VAL A 357 -17.36 10.39 9.16
C VAL A 357 -18.53 10.49 10.16
N GLY A 358 -19.76 10.17 9.75
CA GLY A 358 -20.90 10.18 10.68
C GLY A 358 -21.81 11.38 10.62
N MET A 359 -21.71 12.20 9.58
CA MET A 359 -22.54 13.39 9.43
C MET A 359 -23.69 13.13 8.46
N ASP A 360 -24.84 13.72 8.76
CA ASP A 360 -26.04 13.64 7.91
C ASP A 360 -25.92 14.51 6.66
N ASP A 361 -25.19 15.62 6.76
CA ASP A 361 -24.90 16.51 5.62
C ASP A 361 -23.49 17.13 5.74
N VAL A 362 -23.04 17.72 4.65
CA VAL A 362 -21.83 18.53 4.59
C VAL A 362 -21.98 19.73 5.53
N PRO A 363 -20.94 20.08 6.31
CA PRO A 363 -21.03 21.22 7.23
C PRO A 363 -21.45 22.52 6.55
N GLU A 364 -22.34 23.32 7.17
CA GLU A 364 -22.93 24.52 6.55
C GLU A 364 -21.89 25.55 6.04
N HIS A 365 -20.76 25.68 6.75
CA HIS A 365 -19.65 26.59 6.38
C HIS A 365 -18.82 26.09 5.18
N CYS A 366 -18.99 24.83 4.77
CA CYS A 366 -18.25 24.23 3.68
C CYS A 366 -18.92 24.53 2.33
N SER A 367 -18.25 25.33 1.50
CA SER A 367 -18.69 25.56 0.12
C SER A 367 -17.91 24.66 -0.84
N ALA A 368 -18.57 23.73 -1.53
CA ALA A 368 -17.92 22.92 -2.55
C ALA A 368 -17.29 23.78 -3.65
N SER A 369 -16.09 23.42 -4.10
CA SER A 369 -15.53 23.97 -5.34
C SER A 369 -16.42 23.54 -6.51
N GLY A 370 -16.84 24.51 -7.33
CA GLY A 370 -17.58 24.22 -8.55
C GLY A 370 -16.70 23.57 -9.65
N PRO A 371 -17.32 23.16 -10.77
CA PRO A 371 -16.63 22.72 -11.98
C PRO A 371 -15.53 23.68 -12.43
N GLN A 372 -14.39 23.13 -12.83
CA GLN A 372 -13.19 23.80 -13.34
C GLN A 372 -12.77 23.20 -14.68
N ALA A 373 -13.72 23.14 -15.63
CA ALA A 373 -13.51 22.53 -16.95
C ALA A 373 -12.32 23.11 -17.73
N ASN A 374 -12.00 24.39 -17.51
CA ASN A 374 -10.84 25.06 -18.11
C ASN A 374 -9.46 24.48 -17.69
N ARG A 375 -9.43 23.62 -16.67
CA ARG A 375 -8.20 22.94 -16.22
C ARG A 375 -8.00 21.58 -16.90
N ILE A 376 -9.04 21.02 -17.51
CA ILE A 376 -8.98 19.74 -18.24
C ILE A 376 -8.30 19.98 -19.60
N GLY A 377 -7.37 19.12 -19.99
CA GLY A 377 -6.69 19.20 -21.29
C GLY A 377 -5.81 20.44 -21.49
N ARG A 378 -5.49 21.19 -20.42
CA ARG A 378 -4.66 22.40 -20.53
C ARG A 378 -3.21 22.10 -20.95
N ARG A 379 -2.72 20.89 -20.68
CA ARG A 379 -1.36 20.50 -21.08
C ARG A 379 -1.31 20.26 -22.58
N LYS A 380 -0.26 20.79 -23.20
CA LYS A 380 0.07 20.46 -24.60
C LYS A 380 0.74 19.10 -24.62
N ILE A 381 -0.01 18.07 -24.99
CA ILE A 381 0.45 16.67 -25.04
C ILE A 381 0.59 16.28 -26.51
N PRO A 382 1.80 15.86 -26.97
CA PRO A 382 1.98 15.35 -28.33
C PRO A 382 1.03 14.20 -28.64
N ILE A 383 0.54 14.15 -29.88
CA ILE A 383 -0.39 13.10 -30.32
C ILE A 383 0.26 11.72 -30.20
N GLU A 384 1.55 11.59 -30.55
CA GLU A 384 2.25 10.31 -30.48
C GLU A 384 2.42 9.84 -29.03
N LEU A 385 2.65 10.76 -28.07
CA LEU A 385 2.71 10.42 -26.65
C LEU A 385 1.35 9.91 -26.15
N ARG A 386 0.25 10.57 -26.53
CA ARG A 386 -1.10 10.13 -26.17
C ARG A 386 -1.38 8.73 -26.69
N GLN A 387 -1.10 8.48 -27.97
CA GLN A 387 -1.28 7.18 -28.61
C GLN A 387 -0.40 6.10 -27.96
N TRP A 388 0.85 6.42 -27.63
CA TRP A 388 1.74 5.49 -26.95
C TRP A 388 1.19 5.10 -25.58
N VAL A 389 0.78 6.07 -24.75
CA VAL A 389 0.21 5.79 -23.42
C VAL A 389 -1.05 4.95 -23.53
N GLN A 390 -1.95 5.25 -24.47
CA GLN A 390 -3.18 4.49 -24.66
C GLN A 390 -2.92 3.04 -25.09
N THR A 391 -1.88 2.79 -25.87
CA THR A 391 -1.56 1.45 -26.39
C THR A 391 -0.70 0.61 -25.44
N HIS A 392 0.08 1.23 -24.55
CA HIS A 392 1.00 0.54 -23.65
C HIS A 392 0.52 0.49 -22.19
N SER A 393 -0.58 1.19 -21.86
CA SER A 393 -1.17 1.11 -20.52
C SER A 393 -1.71 -0.28 -20.24
N VAL A 394 -1.56 -0.75 -19.00
CA VAL A 394 -2.08 -2.03 -18.56
C VAL A 394 -3.60 -1.94 -18.39
N ALA A 395 -4.33 -2.33 -19.44
CA ALA A 395 -5.79 -2.19 -19.53
C ALA A 395 -6.54 -2.75 -18.32
N LYS A 396 -6.13 -3.93 -17.81
CA LYS A 396 -6.76 -4.60 -16.67
C LYS A 396 -6.84 -3.68 -15.43
N THR A 397 -5.78 -2.93 -15.13
CA THR A 397 -5.77 -2.02 -13.97
C THR A 397 -6.39 -0.66 -14.27
N GLU A 398 -6.26 -0.13 -15.49
CA GLU A 398 -6.86 1.15 -15.85
C GLU A 398 -8.40 1.08 -16.00
N ARG A 399 -8.96 -0.09 -16.34
CA ARG A 399 -10.42 -0.36 -16.33
C ARG A 399 -11.05 -0.15 -14.97
N LEU A 400 -10.34 -0.51 -13.90
CA LEU A 400 -10.77 -0.27 -12.52
C LEU A 400 -10.93 1.24 -12.23
N LEU A 401 -10.27 2.09 -13.01
CA LEU A 401 -10.38 3.55 -12.94
C LEU A 401 -11.23 4.13 -14.10
N GLY A 402 -11.77 3.29 -15.00
CA GLY A 402 -12.61 3.71 -16.11
C GLY A 402 -11.91 4.63 -17.10
N TYR A 403 -10.61 4.44 -17.32
CA TYR A 403 -9.83 5.20 -18.31
C TYR A 403 -9.62 4.44 -19.63
N LEU A 404 -9.63 3.12 -19.59
CA LEU A 404 -9.56 2.23 -20.75
C LEU A 404 -10.67 1.22 -20.59
N ASP A 405 -11.57 1.08 -21.56
CA ASP A 405 -12.63 0.08 -21.58
C ASP A 405 -12.24 -1.07 -22.53
#